data_AF-A0A962E2H1-F1
#
_entry.id   AF-A0A962E2H1-F1
#
_cell.length_a   1.000
_cell.length_b   1.000
_cell.length_c   1.000
_cell.angle_alpha   90.00
_cell.angle_beta   90.00
_cell.angle_gamma   90.00
#
_symmetry.space_group_name_H-M   'P 1'
#
loop_
_entity.id
_entity.type
_entity.pdbx_description
1 polymer ?
#
loop_
_entity_poly.entity_id
_entity_poly.type
_entity_poly.pdbx_seq_one_letter_code
_entity_poly.pdbx_strand_id
1 'polypeptide(L)'
;MSNIEQIDFSTLIWVKKELDETLKKAQSALEEYVENPEDENQLQLCATYLHQVQGTLKMVELYGAAMVAEEMEQVVNKLIAKEVDSEKDAFDVLIRAILLLPDYLERVQLGYKDIPMVLLPLVNDLRTVKGDSLLSESALFTPDLSLGVPESKQNTSFSLSENQLAQVVGKIRSAYQICLLNWLKGNDEIDNLKKIQVIFDKLKTVISNVEEKQLFWVAGGLFQALINGSLESSVTVKQLSAR
;
A
#
# COMPACT_ATOMS: atom_id res chain seq x y z
N MET A 1 -20.37 -4.31 -13.76
CA MET A 1 -20.54 -4.51 -12.31
C MET A 1 -19.43 -5.44 -11.90
N SER A 2 -18.32 -4.88 -11.42
CA SER A 2 -17.16 -5.66 -11.01
C SER A 2 -17.54 -6.42 -9.75
N ASN A 3 -17.43 -7.74 -9.78
CA ASN A 3 -17.44 -8.58 -8.59
C ASN A 3 -16.31 -8.07 -7.68
N ILE A 4 -16.64 -7.19 -6.74
CA ILE A 4 -15.92 -7.17 -5.48
C ILE A 4 -16.30 -8.51 -4.88
N GLU A 5 -15.40 -9.49 -4.95
CA GLU A 5 -15.52 -10.73 -4.20
C GLU A 5 -15.76 -10.32 -2.75
N GLN A 6 -17.03 -10.37 -2.35
CA GLN A 6 -17.40 -10.43 -0.96
C GLN A 6 -16.74 -11.72 -0.49
N ILE A 7 -15.57 -11.60 0.15
CA ILE A 7 -15.06 -12.68 0.99
C ILE A 7 -16.27 -13.13 1.81
N ASP A 8 -16.71 -14.37 1.62
CA ASP A 8 -17.91 -14.87 2.26
C ASP A 8 -17.72 -14.64 3.76
N PHE A 9 -18.56 -13.76 4.32
CA PHE A 9 -18.46 -13.31 5.70
C PHE A 9 -18.42 -14.51 6.66
N SER A 10 -19.07 -15.61 6.26
CA SER A 10 -19.09 -16.90 6.94
C SER A 10 -17.70 -17.58 6.98
N THR A 11 -16.97 -17.54 5.86
CA THR A 11 -15.60 -18.06 5.74
C THR A 11 -14.63 -17.25 6.60
N LEU A 12 -14.76 -15.93 6.60
CA LEU A 12 -13.84 -15.06 7.36
C LEU A 12 -14.03 -15.16 8.88
N ILE A 13 -15.27 -15.38 9.36
CA ILE A 13 -15.54 -15.68 10.78
C ILE A 13 -14.85 -16.97 11.22
N TRP A 14 -14.96 -18.03 10.41
CA TRP A 14 -14.40 -19.34 10.76
C TRP A 14 -12.86 -19.28 10.74
N VAL A 15 -12.29 -18.69 9.69
CA VAL A 15 -10.85 -18.54 9.53
C VAL A 15 -10.24 -17.70 10.66
N LYS A 16 -10.92 -16.65 11.13
CA LYS A 16 -10.43 -15.85 12.27
C LYS A 16 -10.23 -16.71 13.51
N LYS A 17 -11.19 -17.55 13.88
CA LYS A 17 -11.09 -18.36 15.11
C LYS A 17 -9.88 -19.30 15.04
N GLU A 18 -9.65 -19.93 13.89
CA GLU A 18 -8.48 -20.79 13.67
C GLU A 18 -7.16 -20.00 13.71
N LEU A 19 -7.14 -18.81 13.11
CA LEU A 19 -5.99 -17.90 13.16
C LEU A 19 -5.67 -17.47 14.60
N ASP A 20 -6.70 -17.09 15.38
CA ASP A 20 -6.55 -16.70 16.79
C ASP A 20 -6.00 -17.86 17.64
N GLU A 21 -6.48 -19.07 17.42
CA GLU A 21 -5.97 -20.27 18.11
C GLU A 21 -4.52 -20.58 17.72
N THR A 22 -4.17 -20.41 16.44
CA THR A 22 -2.81 -20.67 15.94
C THR A 22 -1.83 -19.59 16.40
N LEU A 23 -2.24 -18.33 16.42
CA LEU A 23 -1.44 -17.22 16.97
C LEU A 23 -1.18 -17.38 18.46
N LYS A 24 -2.18 -17.86 19.23
CA LYS A 24 -1.97 -18.20 20.64
C LYS A 24 -0.94 -19.30 20.84
N LYS A 25 -0.93 -20.34 19.98
CA LYS A 25 0.11 -21.38 20.03
C LYS A 25 1.49 -20.82 19.70
N ALA A 26 1.59 -19.92 18.71
CA ALA A 26 2.83 -19.23 18.39
C ALA A 26 3.33 -18.38 19.57
N GLN A 27 2.43 -17.65 20.23
CA GLN A 27 2.73 -16.89 21.44
C GLN A 27 3.26 -17.78 22.56
N SER A 28 2.54 -18.86 22.90
CA SER A 28 2.93 -19.75 24.00
C SER A 28 4.27 -20.42 23.73
N ALA A 29 4.55 -20.84 22.51
CA ALA A 29 5.86 -21.40 22.15
C ALA A 29 6.97 -20.35 22.31
N LEU A 30 6.73 -19.09 21.93
CA LEU A 30 7.70 -18.02 22.11
C LEU A 30 7.95 -17.73 23.60
N GLU A 31 6.90 -17.67 24.41
CA GLU A 31 6.99 -17.47 25.87
C GLU A 31 7.74 -18.62 26.55
N GLU A 32 7.47 -19.87 26.17
CA GLU A 32 8.15 -21.05 26.71
C GLU A 32 9.66 -21.06 26.37
N TYR A 33 10.03 -20.59 25.17
CA TYR A 33 11.45 -20.39 24.83
C TYR A 33 12.12 -19.32 25.70
N VAL A 34 11.43 -18.20 25.95
CA VAL A 34 11.97 -17.11 26.79
C VAL A 34 12.16 -17.59 28.24
N GLU A 35 11.27 -18.45 28.75
CA GLU A 35 11.41 -19.06 30.08
C GLU A 35 12.48 -20.15 30.13
N ASN A 36 12.66 -20.92 29.05
CA ASN A 36 13.65 -22.01 28.95
C ASN A 36 14.40 -22.00 27.60
N PRO A 37 15.44 -21.17 27.45
CA PRO A 37 16.16 -21.00 26.17
C PRO A 37 16.92 -22.25 25.67
N GLU A 38 17.05 -23.30 26.50
CA GLU A 38 17.67 -24.57 26.13
C GLU A 38 16.76 -25.43 25.23
N ASP A 39 15.45 -25.18 25.23
CA ASP A 39 14.50 -25.89 24.36
C ASP A 39 14.33 -25.17 23.01
N GLU A 40 15.35 -25.28 22.15
CA GLU A 40 15.35 -24.67 20.81
C GLU A 40 14.16 -25.14 19.92
N ASN A 41 13.49 -26.26 20.27
CA ASN A 41 12.29 -26.72 19.54
C ASN A 41 11.14 -25.72 19.62
N GLN A 42 11.08 -24.89 20.67
CA GLN A 42 10.01 -23.93 20.87
C GLN A 42 10.01 -22.84 19.79
N LEU A 43 11.17 -22.34 19.38
CA LEU A 43 11.25 -21.43 18.24
C LEU A 43 10.84 -22.11 16.93
N GLN A 44 11.19 -23.39 16.73
CA GLN A 44 10.77 -24.16 15.56
C GLN A 44 9.25 -24.33 15.50
N LEU A 45 8.60 -24.57 16.64
CA LEU A 45 7.14 -24.61 16.77
C LEU A 45 6.52 -23.25 16.47
N CYS A 46 7.07 -22.17 17.06
CA CYS A 46 6.64 -20.80 16.81
C CYS A 46 6.68 -20.46 15.30
N ALA A 47 7.79 -20.73 14.63
CA ALA A 47 7.94 -20.53 13.19
C ALA A 47 6.89 -21.33 12.40
N THR A 48 6.65 -22.59 12.79
CA THR A 48 5.65 -23.45 12.13
C THR A 48 4.23 -22.89 12.26
N TYR A 49 3.86 -22.39 13.43
CA TYR A 49 2.54 -21.78 13.64
C TYR A 49 2.38 -20.47 12.87
N LEU A 50 3.43 -19.63 12.83
CA LEU A 50 3.43 -18.39 12.04
C LEU A 50 3.33 -18.67 10.54
N HIS A 51 3.99 -19.72 10.05
CA HIS A 51 3.86 -20.17 8.67
C HIS A 51 2.44 -20.62 8.32
N GLN A 52 1.77 -21.34 9.24
CA GLN A 52 0.37 -21.72 9.07
C GLN A 52 -0.55 -20.50 9.03
N VAL A 53 -0.35 -19.53 9.93
CA VAL A 53 -1.07 -18.25 9.93
C VAL A 53 -0.89 -17.54 8.59
N GLN A 54 0.34 -17.39 8.11
CA GLN A 54 0.66 -16.77 6.83
C GLN A 54 -0.06 -17.47 5.66
N GLY A 55 0.01 -18.81 5.60
CA GLY A 55 -0.64 -19.61 4.56
C GLY A 55 -2.15 -19.41 4.55
N THR A 56 -2.78 -19.45 5.72
CA THR A 56 -4.22 -19.22 5.87
C THR A 56 -4.61 -17.81 5.43
N LEU A 57 -3.87 -16.77 5.82
CA LEU A 57 -4.11 -15.39 5.41
C LEU A 57 -3.97 -15.20 3.89
N LYS A 58 -3.01 -15.86 3.25
CA LYS A 58 -2.86 -15.86 1.78
C LYS A 58 -4.04 -16.54 1.09
N MET A 59 -4.55 -17.65 1.63
CA MET A 59 -5.71 -18.35 1.06
C MET A 59 -7.00 -17.53 1.12
N VAL A 60 -7.16 -16.65 2.10
CA VAL A 60 -8.29 -15.70 2.19
C VAL A 60 -7.98 -14.31 1.66
N GLU A 61 -6.87 -14.16 0.92
CA GLU A 61 -6.46 -12.92 0.25
C GLU A 61 -6.26 -11.70 1.17
N LEU A 62 -5.93 -11.95 2.44
CA LEU A 62 -5.56 -10.91 3.41
C LEU A 62 -4.05 -10.65 3.35
N TYR A 63 -3.59 -10.10 2.22
CA TYR A 63 -2.18 -9.91 1.90
C TYR A 63 -1.44 -8.99 2.89
N GLY A 64 -2.09 -7.96 3.43
CA GLY A 64 -1.50 -7.07 4.43
C GLY A 64 -1.21 -7.77 5.75
N ALA A 65 -2.18 -8.56 6.23
CA ALA A 65 -2.00 -9.42 7.39
C ALA A 65 -0.95 -10.53 7.13
N ALA A 66 -0.99 -11.16 5.95
CA ALA A 66 -0.04 -12.20 5.56
C ALA A 66 1.40 -11.69 5.54
N MET A 67 1.63 -10.45 5.10
CA MET A 67 2.94 -9.81 5.14
C MET A 67 3.48 -9.67 6.57
N VAL A 68 2.64 -9.32 7.55
CA VAL A 68 3.09 -9.25 8.96
C VAL A 68 3.45 -10.65 9.47
N ALA A 69 2.62 -11.66 9.18
CA ALA A 69 2.91 -13.04 9.56
C ALA A 69 4.22 -13.57 8.95
N GLU A 70 4.49 -13.23 7.69
CA GLU A 70 5.73 -13.55 7.00
C GLU A 70 6.95 -12.89 7.67
N GLU A 71 6.85 -11.61 8.00
CA GLU A 71 7.92 -10.88 8.68
C GLU A 71 8.17 -11.43 10.09
N MET A 72 7.11 -11.82 10.84
CA MET A 72 7.25 -12.51 12.13
C MET A 72 7.98 -13.85 11.98
N GLU A 73 7.58 -14.69 11.02
CA GLU A 73 8.22 -15.98 10.76
C GLU A 73 9.72 -15.80 10.44
N GLN A 74 10.06 -14.82 9.61
CA GLN A 74 11.45 -14.51 9.27
C GLN A 74 12.29 -14.08 10.50
N VAL A 75 11.71 -13.29 11.41
CA VAL A 75 12.39 -12.91 12.66
C VAL A 75 12.63 -14.14 13.53
N VAL A 76 11.66 -15.05 13.66
CA VAL A 76 11.85 -16.32 14.39
C VAL A 76 12.94 -17.18 13.75
N ASN A 77 12.95 -17.29 12.42
CA ASN A 77 14.00 -18.03 11.71
C ASN A 77 15.40 -17.42 11.94
N LYS A 78 15.50 -16.09 12.04
CA LYS A 78 16.75 -15.39 12.39
C LYS A 78 17.18 -15.62 13.84
N LEU A 79 16.23 -15.72 14.77
CA LEU A 79 16.48 -16.12 16.16
C LEU A 79 17.04 -17.56 16.23
N ILE A 80 16.42 -18.50 15.52
CA ILE A 80 16.90 -19.89 15.42
C ILE A 80 18.34 -19.94 14.89
N ALA A 81 18.63 -19.15 13.84
CA ALA A 81 19.96 -19.07 13.25
C ALA A 81 20.98 -18.28 14.11
N LYS A 82 20.54 -17.63 15.19
CA LYS A 82 21.35 -16.73 16.04
C LYS A 82 21.97 -15.59 15.23
N GLU A 83 21.18 -15.05 14.29
CA GLU A 83 21.57 -13.99 13.35
C GLU A 83 20.89 -12.64 13.63
N VAL A 84 20.29 -12.47 14.81
CA VAL A 84 19.72 -11.19 15.26
C VAL A 84 20.74 -10.39 16.06
N ASP A 85 20.70 -9.06 15.94
CA ASP A 85 21.58 -8.17 16.71
C ASP A 85 21.22 -8.14 18.21
N SER A 86 19.93 -8.28 18.52
CA SER A 86 19.38 -8.21 19.88
C SER A 86 18.19 -9.15 20.00
N GLU A 87 18.37 -10.29 20.68
CA GLU A 87 17.30 -11.26 20.93
C GLU A 87 16.15 -10.63 21.72
N LYS A 88 16.47 -9.77 22.70
CA LYS A 88 15.47 -9.08 23.51
C LYS A 88 14.55 -8.20 22.65
N ASP A 89 15.14 -7.38 21.78
CA ASP A 89 14.33 -6.48 20.93
C ASP A 89 13.51 -7.31 19.92
N ALA A 90 14.06 -8.42 19.41
CA ALA A 90 13.32 -9.33 18.56
C ALA A 90 12.11 -9.95 19.28
N PHE A 91 12.25 -10.38 20.54
CA PHE A 91 11.14 -10.90 21.34
C PHE A 91 10.08 -9.83 21.62
N ASP A 92 10.49 -8.63 22.03
CA ASP A 92 9.57 -7.53 22.33
C ASP A 92 8.72 -7.17 21.09
N VAL A 93 9.35 -7.10 19.91
CA VAL A 93 8.65 -6.82 18.64
C VAL A 93 7.76 -8.00 18.23
N LEU A 94 8.22 -9.24 18.35
CA LEU A 94 7.41 -10.44 18.03
C LEU A 94 6.16 -10.54 18.90
N ILE A 95 6.28 -10.40 20.22
CA ILE A 95 5.13 -10.45 21.13
C ILE A 95 4.13 -9.35 20.76
N ARG A 96 4.61 -8.12 20.52
CA ARG A 96 3.75 -7.02 20.09
C ARG A 96 3.05 -7.33 18.76
N ALA A 97 3.75 -7.91 17.79
CA ALA A 97 3.19 -8.26 16.49
C ALA A 97 2.11 -9.36 16.60
N ILE A 98 2.38 -10.41 17.38
CA ILE A 98 1.44 -11.50 17.64
C ILE A 98 0.17 -11.01 18.34
N LEU A 99 0.29 -10.05 19.27
CA LEU A 99 -0.86 -9.46 19.96
C LEU A 99 -1.65 -8.47 19.10
N LEU A 100 -1.00 -7.77 18.16
CA LEU A 100 -1.65 -6.77 17.31
C LEU A 100 -2.41 -7.40 16.14
N LEU A 101 -1.91 -8.50 15.58
CA LEU A 101 -2.50 -9.12 14.39
C LEU A 101 -3.99 -9.52 14.57
N PRO A 102 -4.42 -10.12 15.71
CA PRO A 102 -5.84 -10.41 15.96
C PRO A 102 -6.73 -9.17 15.91
N ASP A 103 -6.30 -8.06 16.52
CA ASP A 103 -7.05 -6.79 16.52
C ASP A 103 -7.20 -6.23 15.09
N TYR A 104 -6.15 -6.40 14.28
CA TYR A 104 -6.20 -6.02 12.87
C TYR A 104 -7.22 -6.87 12.09
N LEU A 105 -7.22 -8.18 12.29
CA LEU A 105 -8.17 -9.10 11.66
C LEU A 105 -9.61 -8.84 12.10
N GLU A 106 -9.83 -8.43 13.35
CA GLU A 106 -11.15 -8.01 13.82
C GLU A 106 -11.67 -6.79 13.07
N ARG A 107 -10.81 -5.80 12.77
CA ARG A 107 -11.21 -4.65 11.96
C ARG A 107 -11.58 -5.08 10.55
N VAL A 108 -10.79 -5.94 9.92
CA VAL A 108 -11.13 -6.46 8.59
C VAL A 108 -12.49 -7.19 8.62
N GLN A 109 -12.73 -7.98 9.67
CA GLN A 109 -14.01 -8.65 9.89
C GLN A 109 -15.19 -7.69 10.04
N LEU A 110 -14.99 -6.50 10.61
CA LEU A 110 -16.01 -5.45 10.71
C LEU A 110 -16.31 -4.75 9.36
N GLY A 111 -15.69 -5.20 8.27
CA GLY A 111 -15.91 -4.68 6.91
C GLY A 111 -14.91 -3.62 6.47
N TYR A 112 -13.86 -3.36 7.26
CA TYR A 112 -12.75 -2.53 6.82
C TYR A 112 -11.90 -3.27 5.79
N LYS A 113 -11.30 -2.53 4.85
CA LYS A 113 -10.37 -3.12 3.88
C LYS A 113 -9.06 -3.52 4.56
N ASP A 114 -8.46 -4.59 4.07
CA ASP A 114 -7.07 -4.94 4.38
C ASP A 114 -6.14 -3.87 3.77
N ILE A 115 -5.60 -2.98 4.61
CA ILE A 115 -4.74 -1.87 4.19
C ILE A 115 -3.34 -2.09 4.79
N PRO A 116 -2.40 -2.65 4.02
CA PRO A 116 -1.02 -2.90 4.46
C PRO A 116 -0.32 -1.68 5.07
N MET A 117 -0.66 -0.47 4.60
CA MET A 117 -0.04 0.77 5.03
C MET A 117 -0.23 1.07 6.53
N VAL A 118 -1.31 0.60 7.13
CA VAL A 118 -1.55 0.76 8.58
C VAL A 118 -0.57 -0.10 9.40
N LEU A 119 -0.10 -1.21 8.81
CA LEU A 119 0.81 -2.17 9.44
C LEU A 119 2.29 -1.81 9.19
N LEU A 120 2.57 -0.82 8.33
CA LEU A 120 3.92 -0.45 7.94
C LEU A 120 4.86 -0.17 9.12
N PRO A 121 4.44 0.54 10.21
CA PRO A 121 5.32 0.73 11.37
C PRO A 121 5.74 -0.59 12.00
N LEU A 122 4.80 -1.53 12.20
CA LEU A 122 5.07 -2.84 12.78
C LEU A 122 5.96 -3.69 11.89
N VAL A 123 5.69 -3.69 10.57
CA VAL A 123 6.54 -4.38 9.59
C VAL A 123 7.96 -3.82 9.64
N ASN A 124 8.12 -2.51 9.74
CA ASN A 124 9.44 -1.88 9.83
C ASN A 124 10.16 -2.19 11.15
N ASP A 125 9.44 -2.30 12.26
CA ASP A 125 10.01 -2.76 13.52
C ASP A 125 10.55 -4.20 13.37
N LEU A 126 9.75 -5.11 12.79
CA LEU A 126 10.16 -6.50 12.49
C LEU A 126 11.36 -6.55 11.54
N ARG A 127 11.40 -5.70 10.53
CA ARG A 127 12.52 -5.61 9.57
C ARG A 127 13.80 -5.12 10.23
N THR A 128 13.68 -4.15 11.13
CA THR A 128 14.83 -3.59 11.83
C THR A 128 15.52 -4.64 12.71
N VAL A 129 14.76 -5.45 13.46
CA VAL A 129 15.33 -6.48 14.36
C VAL A 129 16.03 -7.63 13.61
N LYS A 130 15.71 -7.86 12.34
CA LYS A 130 16.43 -8.81 11.47
C LYS A 130 17.54 -8.18 10.60
N GLY A 131 17.78 -6.87 10.73
CA GLY A 131 18.81 -6.14 9.98
C GLY A 131 18.42 -5.73 8.55
N ASP A 132 17.14 -5.78 8.20
CA ASP A 132 16.63 -5.40 6.88
C ASP A 132 16.39 -3.88 6.76
N SER A 133 16.47 -3.37 5.53
CA SER A 133 16.09 -1.98 5.25
C SER A 133 14.59 -1.75 5.45
N LEU A 134 14.24 -0.57 5.98
CA LEU A 134 12.86 -0.11 6.12
C LEU A 134 12.13 -0.11 4.77
N LEU A 135 10.87 -0.52 4.79
CA LEU A 135 9.94 -0.33 3.69
C LEU A 135 9.42 1.11 3.71
N SER A 136 9.33 1.71 2.52
CA SER A 136 8.64 2.97 2.31
C SER A 136 7.17 2.73 1.99
N GLU A 137 6.34 3.76 2.20
CA GLU A 137 4.91 3.71 1.84
C GLU A 137 4.71 3.43 0.35
N SER A 138 5.61 3.94 -0.49
CA SER A 138 5.60 3.69 -1.94
C SER A 138 5.85 2.23 -2.30
N ALA A 139 6.57 1.47 -1.46
CA ALA A 139 6.81 0.05 -1.68
C ALA A 139 5.54 -0.79 -1.45
N LEU A 140 4.60 -0.32 -0.62
CA LEU A 140 3.32 -0.95 -0.36
C LEU A 140 2.18 -0.39 -1.23
N PHE A 141 2.46 0.61 -2.08
CA PHE A 141 1.48 1.20 -2.97
C PHE A 141 1.46 0.47 -4.31
N THR A 142 0.62 -0.56 -4.41
CA THR A 142 0.40 -1.34 -5.63
C THR A 142 -1.02 -1.11 -6.16
N PRO A 143 -1.30 0.03 -6.81
CA PRO A 143 -2.64 0.29 -7.35
C PRO A 143 -2.95 -0.69 -8.49
N ASP A 144 -4.20 -1.13 -8.54
CA ASP A 144 -4.68 -1.94 -9.66
C ASP A 144 -4.83 -1.08 -10.92
N LEU A 145 -3.84 -1.19 -11.82
CA LEU A 145 -3.83 -0.47 -13.10
C LEU A 145 -4.74 -1.14 -14.15
N SER A 146 -5.22 -2.37 -13.91
CA SER A 146 -6.08 -3.09 -14.87
C SER A 146 -7.46 -2.45 -15.02
N LEU A 147 -7.91 -1.67 -14.03
CA LEU A 147 -9.19 -0.96 -14.04
C LEU A 147 -9.31 0.08 -15.17
N GLY A 148 -8.18 0.49 -15.76
CA GLY A 148 -8.11 1.38 -16.92
C GLY A 148 -8.82 2.73 -16.72
N VAL A 149 -9.00 3.47 -17.80
CA VAL A 149 -9.84 4.67 -17.84
C VAL A 149 -11.26 4.24 -18.25
N PRO A 150 -12.33 4.68 -17.55
CA PRO A 150 -13.70 4.34 -17.92
C PRO A 150 -13.96 4.58 -19.40
N GLU A 151 -14.63 3.65 -20.10
CA GLU A 151 -14.87 3.75 -21.55
C GLU A 151 -15.52 5.08 -21.97
N SER A 152 -16.40 5.63 -21.13
CA SER A 152 -17.04 6.94 -21.32
C SER A 152 -16.08 8.14 -21.28
N LYS A 153 -14.84 7.92 -20.82
CA LYS A 153 -13.76 8.91 -20.68
C LYS A 153 -12.56 8.59 -21.59
N GLN A 154 -12.63 7.50 -22.36
CA GLN A 154 -11.66 7.21 -23.41
C GLN A 154 -11.96 8.12 -24.60
N ASN A 155 -11.43 9.35 -24.55
CA ASN A 155 -11.50 10.24 -25.71
C ASN A 155 -10.74 9.62 -26.89
N THR A 156 -11.25 9.85 -28.09
CA THR A 156 -10.64 9.49 -29.37
C THR A 156 -9.15 9.81 -29.37
N SER A 157 -8.34 8.77 -29.55
CA SER A 157 -6.88 8.93 -29.64
C SER A 157 -6.53 9.38 -31.04
N PHE A 158 -5.86 10.52 -31.16
CA PHE A 158 -5.28 10.92 -32.43
C PHE A 158 -3.89 10.31 -32.52
N SER A 159 -3.67 9.44 -33.52
CA SER A 159 -2.33 8.93 -33.80
C SER A 159 -1.53 10.05 -34.46
N LEU A 160 -0.64 10.66 -33.70
CA LEU A 160 0.33 11.65 -34.19
C LEU A 160 1.66 10.96 -34.49
N SER A 161 2.37 11.45 -35.51
CA SER A 161 3.76 11.03 -35.73
C SER A 161 4.65 11.43 -34.55
N GLU A 162 5.71 10.66 -34.25
CA GLU A 162 6.60 10.89 -33.09
C GLU A 162 7.13 12.34 -33.02
N ASN A 163 7.49 12.91 -34.17
CA ASN A 163 7.99 14.30 -34.27
C ASN A 163 6.90 15.34 -33.93
N GLN A 164 5.64 15.08 -34.27
CA GLN A 164 4.52 15.97 -33.93
C GLN A 164 4.13 15.84 -32.46
N LEU A 165 4.20 14.63 -31.91
CA LEU A 165 3.94 14.35 -30.49
C LEU A 165 4.93 15.13 -29.62
N ALA A 166 6.23 15.07 -29.93
CA ALA A 166 7.26 15.80 -29.18
C ALA A 166 7.02 17.32 -29.13
N GLN A 167 6.60 17.92 -30.25
CA GLN A 167 6.29 19.35 -30.32
C GLN A 167 5.04 19.71 -29.52
N VAL A 168 3.98 18.91 -29.62
CA VAL A 168 2.72 19.15 -28.89
C VAL A 168 2.94 18.98 -27.39
N VAL A 169 3.63 17.93 -26.96
CA VAL A 169 3.97 17.70 -25.54
C VAL A 169 4.86 18.83 -24.99
N GLY A 170 5.82 19.34 -25.77
CA GLY A 170 6.64 20.49 -25.37
C GLY A 170 5.82 21.76 -25.10
N LYS A 171 4.83 22.05 -25.96
CA LYS A 171 3.90 23.18 -25.77
C LYS A 171 2.98 22.97 -24.56
N ILE A 172 2.44 21.77 -24.39
CA ILE A 172 1.58 21.40 -23.25
C ILE A 172 2.37 21.53 -21.94
N ARG A 173 3.60 21.04 -21.89
CA ARG A 173 4.49 21.17 -20.72
C ARG A 173 4.76 22.63 -20.35
N SER A 174 5.07 23.47 -21.34
CA SER A 174 5.33 24.89 -21.11
C SER A 174 4.09 25.60 -20.56
N ALA A 175 2.91 25.34 -21.13
CA ALA A 175 1.64 25.88 -20.63
C ALA A 175 1.31 25.39 -19.22
N TYR A 176 1.59 24.12 -18.92
CA TYR A 176 1.41 23.54 -17.58
C TYR A 176 2.29 24.25 -16.55
N GLN A 177 3.58 24.42 -16.83
CA GLN A 177 4.53 25.08 -15.93
C GLN A 177 4.13 26.52 -15.60
N ILE A 178 3.62 27.27 -16.58
CA ILE A 178 3.13 28.64 -16.37
C ILE A 178 1.92 28.65 -15.45
N CYS A 179 0.93 27.80 -15.71
CA CYS A 179 -0.29 27.74 -14.89
C CYS A 179 0.01 27.25 -13.46
N LEU A 180 0.87 26.24 -13.34
CA LEU A 180 1.33 25.71 -12.05
C LEU A 180 2.04 26.80 -11.24
N LEU A 181 2.98 27.53 -11.85
CA LEU A 181 3.72 28.59 -11.17
C LEU A 181 2.80 29.74 -10.72
N ASN A 182 1.79 30.10 -11.52
CA ASN A 182 0.81 31.12 -11.12
C ASN A 182 -0.05 30.64 -9.95
N TRP A 183 -0.49 29.38 -9.96
CA TRP A 183 -1.21 28.77 -8.85
C TRP A 183 -0.36 28.67 -7.57
N LEU A 184 0.92 28.28 -7.68
CA LEU A 184 1.85 28.23 -6.55
C LEU A 184 2.09 29.61 -5.94
N LYS A 185 2.07 30.67 -6.75
CA LYS A 185 2.18 32.07 -6.31
C LYS A 185 0.89 32.67 -5.74
N GLY A 186 -0.22 31.93 -5.74
CA GLY A 186 -1.51 32.41 -5.23
C GLY A 186 -2.24 33.38 -6.18
N ASN A 187 -1.82 33.46 -7.44
CA ASN A 187 -2.48 34.29 -8.44
C ASN A 187 -3.58 33.47 -9.14
N ASP A 188 -4.81 34.00 -9.19
CA ASP A 188 -5.94 33.42 -9.93
C ASP A 188 -6.08 31.89 -9.74
N GLU A 189 -6.10 31.42 -8.48
CA GLU A 189 -5.92 30.00 -8.15
C GLU A 189 -6.91 29.09 -8.88
N ILE A 190 -8.19 29.42 -8.86
CA ILE A 190 -9.25 28.59 -9.48
C ILE A 190 -9.13 28.59 -11.02
N ASP A 191 -8.80 29.72 -11.64
CA ASP A 191 -8.70 29.82 -13.09
C ASP A 191 -7.46 29.10 -13.63
N ASN A 192 -6.35 29.14 -12.89
CA ASN A 192 -5.15 28.37 -13.23
C ASN A 192 -5.37 26.87 -13.05
N LEU A 193 -6.10 26.44 -12.01
CA LEU A 193 -6.50 25.03 -11.84
C LEU A 193 -7.41 24.55 -12.98
N LYS A 194 -8.39 25.36 -13.42
CA LYS A 194 -9.24 25.04 -14.59
C LYS A 194 -8.42 24.94 -15.88
N LYS A 195 -7.45 25.83 -16.10
CA LYS A 195 -6.52 25.73 -17.25
C LYS A 195 -5.72 24.44 -17.21
N ILE A 196 -5.23 24.04 -16.03
CA ILE A 196 -4.52 22.78 -15.82
C ILE A 196 -5.41 21.58 -16.18
N GLN A 197 -6.68 21.58 -15.80
CA GLN A 197 -7.62 20.52 -16.17
C GLN A 197 -7.76 20.38 -17.70
N VAL A 198 -7.91 21.49 -18.42
CA VAL A 198 -7.97 21.50 -19.90
C VAL A 198 -6.67 20.98 -20.53
N ILE A 199 -5.52 21.27 -19.91
CA ILE A 199 -4.22 20.76 -20.34
C ILE A 199 -4.17 19.23 -20.21
N PHE A 200 -4.62 18.66 -19.08
CA PHE A 200 -4.70 17.21 -18.91
C PHE A 200 -5.70 16.56 -19.86
N ASP A 201 -6.83 17.20 -20.14
CA ASP A 201 -7.80 16.72 -21.14
C ASP A 201 -7.19 16.62 -22.54
N LYS A 202 -6.42 17.64 -22.97
CA LYS A 202 -5.69 17.61 -24.24
C LYS A 202 -4.62 16.51 -24.25
N LEU A 203 -3.88 16.38 -23.15
CA LEU A 203 -2.79 15.42 -23.07
C LEU A 203 -3.31 13.96 -23.12
N LYS A 204 -4.47 13.67 -22.53
CA LYS A 204 -5.16 12.37 -22.67
C LYS A 204 -5.55 12.02 -24.11
N THR A 205 -5.77 13.00 -24.99
CA THR A 205 -6.10 12.76 -26.41
C THR A 205 -4.87 12.48 -27.29
N VAL A 206 -3.69 12.94 -26.84
CA VAL A 206 -2.43 12.86 -27.58
C VAL A 206 -1.65 11.60 -27.24
N ILE A 207 -1.79 11.11 -26.02
CA ILE A 207 -1.13 9.88 -25.57
C ILE A 207 -1.85 8.67 -26.14
N SER A 208 -1.09 7.66 -26.57
CA SER A 208 -1.63 6.38 -27.06
C SER A 208 -1.63 5.29 -26.00
N ASN A 209 -0.65 5.30 -25.09
CA ASN A 209 -0.49 4.30 -24.04
C ASN A 209 -1.61 4.40 -22.98
N VAL A 210 -2.20 3.25 -22.60
CA VAL A 210 -3.32 3.16 -21.65
C VAL A 210 -2.87 3.50 -20.23
N GLU A 211 -1.70 3.05 -19.81
CA GLU A 211 -1.17 3.30 -18.46
C GLU A 211 -0.88 4.79 -18.24
N GLU A 212 -0.26 5.44 -19.22
CA GLU A 212 0.00 6.87 -19.18
C GLU A 212 -1.31 7.67 -19.16
N LYS A 213 -2.31 7.30 -19.98
CA LYS A 213 -3.64 7.92 -19.91
C LYS A 213 -4.29 7.79 -18.55
N GLN A 214 -4.14 6.63 -17.90
CA GLN A 214 -4.69 6.39 -16.57
C GLN A 214 -4.02 7.30 -15.54
N LEU A 215 -2.70 7.45 -15.59
CA LEU A 215 -1.96 8.40 -14.74
C LEU A 215 -2.51 9.83 -14.89
N PHE A 216 -2.66 10.31 -16.12
CA PHE A 216 -3.15 11.66 -16.38
C PHE A 216 -4.66 11.84 -16.09
N TRP A 217 -5.42 10.75 -16.13
CA TRP A 217 -6.81 10.74 -15.68
C TRP A 217 -6.91 10.89 -14.17
N VAL A 218 -6.11 10.14 -13.41
CA VAL A 218 -6.03 10.27 -11.94
C VAL A 218 -5.51 11.66 -11.56
N ALA A 219 -4.46 12.15 -12.21
CA ALA A 219 -3.94 13.50 -11.99
C ALA A 219 -5.01 14.58 -12.27
N GLY A 220 -5.78 14.45 -13.35
CA GLY A 220 -6.92 15.34 -13.62
C GLY A 220 -7.97 15.34 -12.51
N GLY A 221 -8.22 14.18 -11.90
CA GLY A 221 -9.10 14.04 -10.73
C GLY A 221 -8.60 14.82 -9.51
N LEU A 222 -7.29 14.82 -9.25
CA LEU A 222 -6.66 15.61 -8.18
C LEU A 222 -6.96 17.11 -8.35
N PHE A 223 -6.75 17.65 -9.55
CA PHE A 223 -7.02 19.07 -9.82
C PHE A 223 -8.52 19.39 -9.79
N GLN A 224 -9.38 18.46 -10.20
CA GLN A 224 -10.82 18.64 -10.06
C GLN A 224 -11.27 18.67 -8.59
N ALA A 225 -10.67 17.86 -7.72
CA ALA A 225 -10.91 17.92 -6.28
C ALA A 225 -10.46 19.25 -5.66
N LEU A 226 -9.33 19.81 -6.13
CA LEU A 226 -8.85 21.14 -5.73
C LEU A 226 -9.82 22.25 -6.17
N ILE A 227 -10.33 22.19 -7.40
CA ILE A 227 -11.31 23.17 -7.93
C ILE A 227 -12.60 23.14 -7.11
N ASN A 228 -13.07 21.93 -6.77
CA ASN A 228 -14.32 21.74 -6.01
C ASN A 228 -14.17 22.02 -4.51
N GLY A 229 -12.97 22.35 -4.03
CA GLY A 229 -12.68 22.56 -2.60
C GLY A 229 -12.79 21.28 -1.76
N SER A 230 -12.83 20.10 -2.39
CA SER A 230 -12.88 18.81 -1.69
C SER A 230 -11.49 18.38 -1.17
N LEU A 231 -10.44 19.00 -1.69
CA LEU A 231 -9.06 18.83 -1.23
C LEU A 231 -8.47 20.21 -0.90
N GLU A 232 -7.85 20.33 0.27
CA GLU A 232 -7.14 21.57 0.64
C GLU A 232 -5.82 21.70 -0.14
N SER A 233 -5.50 22.93 -0.55
CA SER A 233 -4.24 23.24 -1.23
C SER A 233 -3.07 23.31 -0.23
N SER A 234 -2.72 22.15 0.34
CA SER A 234 -1.60 22.03 1.27
C SER A 234 -0.26 22.13 0.55
N VAL A 235 0.82 22.41 1.30
CA VAL A 235 2.19 22.45 0.78
C VAL A 235 2.56 21.13 0.10
N THR A 236 2.12 19.99 0.65
CA THR A 236 2.37 18.66 0.09
C THR A 236 1.69 18.46 -1.26
N VAL A 237 0.44 18.93 -1.41
CA VAL A 237 -0.27 18.86 -2.71
C VAL A 237 0.43 19.73 -3.75
N LYS A 238 0.85 20.93 -3.35
CA LYS A 238 1.63 21.84 -4.21
C LYS A 238 2.96 21.23 -4.66
N GLN A 239 3.67 20.53 -3.77
CA GLN A 239 4.90 19.82 -4.10
C GLN A 239 4.66 18.61 -5.02
N LEU A 240 3.60 17.84 -4.79
CA LEU A 240 3.21 16.72 -5.64
C LEU A 240 2.93 17.18 -7.08
N SER A 241 2.21 18.29 -7.25
CA SER A 241 1.92 18.87 -8.57
C SER A 241 3.16 19.46 -9.28
N ALA A 242 4.27 19.66 -8.56
CA ALA A 242 5.51 20.21 -9.10
C ALA A 242 6.56 19.16 -9.49
N ARG A 243 6.29 17.87 -9.22
CA ARG A 243 7.11 16.75 -9.71
C ARG A 243 6.75 16.40 -11.15
#